data_AF-A0A9P3KU72-F1
#
_entry.id   AF-A0A9P3KU72-F1
#
_cell.length_a   1.000
_cell.length_b   1.000
_cell.length_c   1.000
_cell.angle_alpha   90.00
_cell.angle_beta   90.00
_cell.angle_gamma   90.00
#
_symmetry.space_group_name_H-M   'P 1'
#
loop_
_entity.id
_entity.type
_entity.pdbx_description
1 polymer ?
#
loop_
_entity_poly.entity_id
_entity_poly.type
_entity_poly.pdbx_seq_one_letter_code
_entity_poly.pdbx_strand_id
1 'polypeptide(L)'
;MADLRSNRDEEGEERGGWAQDEKARGEQGRAREWEDAERQRQEVKLGLHPLQTRYVLWYTRRQRQPPGQRSATSYEDSIRRIADFSTVEAFWACYCRMVRASALPAPTDIHVFKDGIRPLWEDSHNRRGGKWMVRLRKPLTARMWEQLLMAVVGEQLEGAEEVCGVVLSVRFGEDILSIWNRSAPHSLARDRLCDSIRKHLGLPPSYTMEYKPHDASLKDHSSYRNTWVRT
;
A
#
# COMPACT_ATOMS: atom_id res chain seq x y z
N MET A 1 13.92 -52.75 -22.22
CA MET A 1 13.67 -51.57 -23.07
C MET A 1 12.50 -50.81 -22.46
N ALA A 2 12.77 -49.81 -21.62
CA ALA A 2 11.77 -48.90 -21.08
C ALA A 2 12.25 -47.46 -21.33
N ASP A 3 11.30 -46.61 -21.70
CA ASP A 3 11.42 -45.30 -22.33
C ASP A 3 12.33 -44.29 -21.63
N LEU A 4 13.28 -43.74 -22.39
CA LEU A 4 14.07 -42.54 -22.06
C LEU A 4 13.69 -41.34 -22.96
N ARG A 5 12.56 -41.39 -23.67
CA ARG A 5 12.16 -40.36 -24.65
C ARG A 5 11.15 -39.32 -24.14
N SER A 6 10.65 -39.44 -22.91
CA SER A 6 9.55 -38.57 -22.44
C SER A 6 9.98 -37.26 -21.74
N ASN A 7 11.26 -37.07 -21.42
CA ASN A 7 11.68 -35.98 -20.52
C ASN A 7 12.21 -34.72 -21.24
N ARG A 8 12.25 -34.71 -22.58
CA ARG A 8 12.80 -33.59 -23.39
C ARG A 8 11.74 -32.63 -23.91
N ASP A 9 10.51 -33.11 -24.04
CA ASP A 9 9.40 -32.33 -24.60
C ASP A 9 8.74 -31.45 -23.52
N GLU A 10 8.67 -31.92 -22.26
CA GLU A 10 8.14 -31.15 -21.11
C GLU A 10 9.00 -29.92 -20.75
N GLU A 11 10.33 -30.02 -20.82
CA GLU A 11 11.25 -28.89 -20.55
C GLU A 11 11.18 -27.80 -21.64
N GLY A 12 10.79 -28.17 -22.87
CA GLY A 12 10.65 -27.25 -24.01
C GLY A 12 9.34 -26.46 -23.96
N GLU A 13 8.24 -27.11 -23.54
CA GLU A 13 6.94 -26.47 -23.36
C GLU A 13 6.93 -25.51 -22.16
N GLU A 14 7.54 -25.89 -21.03
CA GLU A 14 7.67 -25.00 -19.88
C GLU A 14 8.45 -23.74 -20.24
N ARG A 15 9.65 -23.87 -20.83
CA ARG A 15 10.47 -22.71 -21.27
C ARG A 15 9.76 -21.80 -22.27
N GLY A 16 8.90 -22.36 -23.13
CA GLY A 16 8.06 -21.60 -24.06
C GLY A 16 6.99 -20.75 -23.35
N GLY A 17 6.39 -21.28 -22.29
CA GLY A 17 5.40 -20.58 -21.46
C GLY A 17 5.99 -19.38 -20.71
N TRP A 18 7.15 -19.55 -20.07
CA TRP A 18 7.83 -18.46 -19.35
C TRP A 18 8.19 -17.28 -20.26
N ALA A 19 8.67 -17.54 -21.47
CA ALA A 19 9.04 -16.50 -22.43
C ALA A 19 7.82 -15.71 -22.96
N GLN A 20 6.69 -16.40 -23.17
CA GLN A 20 5.43 -15.76 -23.57
C GLN A 20 4.87 -14.90 -22.43
N ASP A 21 4.93 -15.38 -21.19
CA ASP A 21 4.51 -14.63 -20.00
C ASP A 21 5.36 -13.38 -19.74
N GLU A 22 6.68 -13.46 -19.92
CA GLU A 22 7.55 -12.28 -19.79
C GLU A 22 7.28 -11.25 -20.88
N LYS A 23 7.07 -11.69 -22.12
CA LYS A 23 6.71 -10.81 -23.23
C LYS A 23 5.37 -10.10 -22.96
N ALA A 24 4.36 -10.83 -22.51
CA ALA A 24 3.04 -10.28 -22.16
C ALA A 24 3.12 -9.27 -21.00
N ARG A 25 3.94 -9.55 -19.97
CA ARG A 25 4.21 -8.61 -18.87
C ARG A 25 4.89 -7.33 -19.36
N GLY A 26 5.88 -7.45 -20.25
CA GLY A 26 6.55 -6.32 -20.85
C GLY A 26 5.62 -5.45 -21.69
N GLU A 27 4.76 -6.06 -22.50
CA GLU A 27 3.75 -5.36 -23.31
C GLU A 27 2.72 -4.63 -22.42
N GLN A 28 2.24 -5.27 -21.37
CA GLN A 28 1.34 -4.64 -20.39
C GLN A 28 2.01 -3.46 -19.66
N GLY A 29 3.29 -3.59 -19.29
CA GLY A 29 4.05 -2.50 -18.68
C GLY A 29 4.14 -1.30 -19.61
N ARG A 30 4.50 -1.53 -20.88
CA ARG A 30 4.63 -0.47 -21.89
C ARG A 30 3.30 0.21 -22.21
N ALA A 31 2.21 -0.56 -22.26
CA ALA A 31 0.87 -0.01 -22.45
C ALA A 31 0.48 0.93 -21.31
N ARG A 32 0.71 0.54 -20.05
CA ARG A 32 0.44 1.38 -18.88
C ARG A 32 1.27 2.65 -18.87
N GLU A 33 2.56 2.56 -19.18
CA GLU A 33 3.43 3.75 -19.28
C GLU A 33 2.94 4.74 -20.34
N TRP A 34 2.46 4.24 -21.47
CA TRP A 34 1.87 5.08 -22.52
C TRP A 34 0.58 5.75 -22.05
N GLU A 35 -0.34 4.99 -21.43
CA GLU A 35 -1.59 5.49 -20.88
C GLU A 35 -1.34 6.56 -19.81
N ASP A 36 -0.39 6.33 -18.91
CA ASP A 36 0.02 7.29 -17.88
C ASP A 36 0.58 8.56 -18.52
N ALA A 37 1.47 8.43 -19.50
CA ALA A 37 2.06 9.59 -20.18
C ALA A 37 1.02 10.40 -20.96
N GLU A 38 0.04 9.74 -21.59
CA GLU A 38 -1.05 10.42 -22.28
C GLU A 38 -1.99 11.13 -21.32
N ARG A 39 -2.35 10.48 -20.20
CA ARG A 39 -3.10 11.12 -19.11
C ARG A 39 -2.40 12.39 -18.64
N GLN A 40 -1.12 12.30 -18.29
CA GLN A 40 -0.36 13.44 -17.78
C GLN A 40 -0.29 14.58 -18.82
N ARG A 41 -0.11 14.26 -20.11
CA ARG A 41 -0.17 15.26 -21.19
C ARG A 41 -1.52 15.97 -21.25
N GLN A 42 -2.62 15.24 -21.08
CA GLN A 42 -3.97 15.82 -21.08
C GLN A 42 -4.22 16.68 -19.84
N GLU A 43 -3.81 16.22 -18.67
CA GLU A 43 -3.92 16.98 -17.41
C GLU A 43 -3.13 18.30 -17.48
N VAL A 44 -1.93 18.29 -18.06
CA VAL A 44 -1.13 19.50 -18.29
C VAL A 44 -1.83 20.46 -19.27
N LYS A 45 -2.44 19.95 -20.35
CA LYS A 45 -3.23 20.77 -21.30
C LYS A 45 -4.42 21.46 -20.61
N LEU A 46 -4.96 20.87 -19.55
CA LEU A 46 -6.04 21.45 -18.73
C LEU A 46 -5.51 22.41 -17.64
N GLY A 47 -4.21 22.64 -17.55
CA GLY A 47 -3.59 23.50 -16.54
C GLY A 47 -3.51 22.86 -15.15
N LEU A 48 -3.62 21.53 -15.05
CA LEU A 48 -3.51 20.79 -13.80
C LEU A 48 -2.06 20.31 -13.57
N HIS A 49 -1.75 19.95 -12.33
CA HIS A 49 -0.45 19.40 -11.95
C HIS A 49 -0.56 17.87 -11.80
N PRO A 50 -0.17 17.09 -12.82
CA PRO A 50 -0.27 15.64 -12.77
C PRO A 50 0.65 15.06 -11.69
N LEU A 51 0.16 14.04 -10.99
CA LEU A 51 0.96 13.17 -10.15
C LEU A 51 1.70 12.13 -11.02
N GLN A 52 2.83 11.65 -10.52
CA GLN A 52 3.54 10.52 -11.13
C GLN A 52 2.64 9.28 -11.20
N THR A 53 1.95 9.00 -10.09
CA THR A 53 1.12 7.81 -9.93
C THR A 53 -0.33 8.22 -9.62
N ARG A 54 -1.31 7.50 -10.18
CA ARG A 54 -2.71 7.61 -9.74
C ARG A 54 -2.91 6.89 -8.42
N TYR A 55 -3.67 7.48 -7.50
CA TYR A 55 -3.97 6.90 -6.20
C TYR A 55 -5.47 6.74 -5.98
N VAL A 56 -5.83 5.78 -5.15
CA VAL A 56 -7.21 5.47 -4.77
C VAL A 56 -7.33 5.55 -3.25
N LEU A 57 -8.29 6.34 -2.79
CA LEU A 57 -8.71 6.46 -1.41
C LEU A 57 -9.74 5.38 -1.09
N TRP A 58 -9.50 4.62 -0.02
CA TRP A 58 -10.40 3.62 0.53
C TRP A 58 -10.69 3.90 2.00
N TYR A 59 -11.83 3.38 2.45
CA TYR A 59 -12.31 3.53 3.81
C TYR A 59 -12.82 2.19 4.33
N THR A 60 -12.41 1.83 5.55
CA THR A 60 -12.91 0.66 6.25
C THR A 60 -13.39 1.06 7.63
N ARG A 61 -14.62 0.69 7.99
CA ARG A 61 -15.14 0.83 9.35
C ARG A 61 -15.39 -0.55 9.91
N ARG A 62 -14.68 -0.90 10.98
CA ARG A 62 -14.92 -2.16 11.68
C ARG A 62 -16.08 -1.92 12.66
N GLN A 63 -17.27 -2.38 12.33
CA GLN A 63 -18.35 -2.40 13.30
C GLN A 63 -17.98 -3.34 14.46
N ARG A 64 -18.11 -2.86 15.70
CA ARG A 64 -18.13 -3.75 16.87
C ARG A 64 -19.38 -4.61 16.73
N GLN A 65 -19.20 -5.91 16.53
CA GLN A 65 -20.31 -6.85 16.53
C GLN A 65 -20.91 -6.93 17.94
N PRO A 66 -22.25 -6.89 18.09
CA PRO A 66 -22.91 -7.27 19.33
C PRO A 66 -22.53 -8.72 19.70
N PRO A 67 -22.41 -9.04 21.00
CA PRO A 67 -22.18 -10.42 21.44
C PRO A 67 -23.27 -11.35 20.87
N GLY A 68 -22.87 -12.43 20.20
CA GLY A 68 -23.78 -13.48 19.71
C GLY A 68 -24.16 -13.41 18.22
N GLN A 69 -23.78 -12.36 17.48
CA GLN A 69 -24.09 -12.25 16.05
C GLN A 69 -22.82 -12.47 15.21
N ARG A 70 -22.64 -13.68 14.67
CA ARG A 70 -21.59 -13.97 13.67
C ARG A 70 -22.04 -13.44 12.32
N SER A 71 -21.72 -12.19 11.97
CA SER A 71 -21.75 -11.80 10.55
C SER A 71 -20.44 -12.25 9.90
N ALA A 72 -20.57 -13.13 8.90
CA ALA A 72 -19.49 -13.54 8.02
C ALA A 72 -19.22 -12.48 6.94
N THR A 73 -19.36 -11.20 7.26
CA THR A 73 -18.93 -10.14 6.33
C THR A 73 -17.41 -10.18 6.29
N SER A 74 -16.88 -10.62 5.15
CA SER A 74 -15.44 -10.72 4.95
C SER A 74 -14.82 -9.32 5.09
N TYR A 75 -13.55 -9.23 5.48
CA TYR A 75 -12.84 -7.94 5.52
C TYR A 75 -12.91 -7.22 4.16
N GLU A 76 -12.89 -8.00 3.07
CA GLU A 76 -13.07 -7.52 1.70
C GLU A 76 -14.42 -6.83 1.46
N ASP A 77 -15.51 -7.28 2.10
CA ASP A 77 -16.82 -6.61 1.97
C ASP A 77 -16.87 -5.29 2.76
N SER A 78 -15.98 -5.12 3.73
CA SER A 78 -15.95 -3.96 4.62
C SER A 78 -15.14 -2.78 4.07
N ILE A 79 -14.31 -3.01 3.03
CA ILE A 79 -13.48 -1.98 2.43
C ILE A 79 -14.19 -1.31 1.27
N ARG A 80 -14.28 0.02 1.32
CA ARG A 80 -15.01 0.81 0.32
C ARG A 80 -14.06 1.74 -0.40
N ARG A 81 -14.05 1.68 -1.74
CA ARG A 81 -13.45 2.71 -2.58
C ARG A 81 -14.26 4.01 -2.44
N ILE A 82 -13.59 5.13 -2.19
CA ILE A 82 -14.22 6.43 -1.98
C ILE A 82 -13.99 7.34 -3.18
N ALA A 83 -12.73 7.50 -3.59
CA ALA A 83 -12.33 8.38 -4.67
C ALA A 83 -10.98 7.92 -5.25
N ASP A 84 -10.67 8.39 -6.44
CA ASP A 84 -9.33 8.33 -7.00
C ASP A 84 -8.89 9.72 -7.48
N PHE A 85 -7.58 9.91 -7.56
CA PHE A 85 -6.99 11.17 -7.96
C PHE A 85 -5.64 10.92 -8.66
N SER A 86 -5.39 11.69 -9.71
CA SER A 86 -4.17 11.67 -10.52
C SER A 86 -3.51 13.05 -10.65
N THR A 87 -4.07 14.09 -10.02
CA THR A 87 -3.49 15.44 -9.98
C THR A 87 -3.40 15.97 -8.55
N VAL A 88 -2.54 16.98 -8.33
CA VAL A 88 -2.40 17.67 -7.04
C VAL A 88 -3.71 18.34 -6.62
N GLU A 89 -4.44 18.93 -7.56
CA GLU A 89 -5.73 19.57 -7.30
C GLU A 89 -6.78 18.56 -6.86
N ALA A 90 -6.86 17.42 -7.55
CA ALA A 90 -7.79 16.34 -7.21
C ALA A 90 -7.45 15.74 -5.83
N PHE A 91 -6.16 15.58 -5.52
CA PHE A 91 -5.70 15.17 -4.19
C PHE A 91 -6.20 16.14 -3.10
N TRP A 92 -5.96 17.45 -3.25
CA TRP A 92 -6.39 18.44 -2.25
C TRP A 92 -7.92 18.57 -2.18
N ALA A 93 -8.62 18.50 -3.31
CA ALA A 93 -10.08 18.50 -3.37
C ALA A 93 -10.67 17.30 -2.61
N CYS A 94 -10.05 16.13 -2.71
CA CYS A 94 -10.42 14.95 -1.95
C CYS A 94 -10.09 15.12 -0.46
N TYR A 95 -8.82 15.42 -0.14
CA TYR A 95 -8.32 15.49 1.23
C TYR A 95 -9.04 16.55 2.08
N CYS A 96 -9.26 17.76 1.55
CA CYS A 96 -9.91 18.85 2.29
C CYS A 96 -11.39 18.57 2.60
N ARG A 97 -12.05 17.64 1.89
CA ARG A 97 -13.44 17.23 2.13
C ARG A 97 -13.56 16.03 3.08
N MET A 98 -12.45 15.40 3.44
CA MET A 98 -12.44 14.27 4.36
C MET A 98 -12.66 14.73 5.80
N VAL A 99 -13.33 13.89 6.58
CA VAL A 99 -13.33 14.04 8.04
C VAL A 99 -11.89 13.91 8.53
N ARG A 100 -11.43 14.90 9.31
CA ARG A 100 -10.06 14.89 9.85
C ARG A 100 -9.83 13.66 10.72
N ALA A 101 -8.59 13.18 10.72
CA ALA A 101 -8.15 12.03 11.51
C ALA A 101 -8.63 12.06 12.97
N SER A 102 -8.58 13.23 13.61
CA SER A 102 -8.98 13.44 15.01
C SER A 102 -10.48 13.29 15.27
N ALA A 103 -11.33 13.41 14.23
CA ALA A 103 -12.78 13.34 14.33
C ALA A 103 -13.36 12.01 13.80
N LEU A 104 -12.51 11.10 13.32
CA LEU A 104 -12.96 9.80 12.83
C LEU A 104 -13.37 8.88 14.00
N PRO A 105 -14.45 8.11 13.86
CA PRO A 105 -14.85 7.16 14.88
C PRO A 105 -13.87 5.99 14.95
N ALA A 106 -13.41 5.62 16.15
CA ALA A 106 -12.62 4.42 16.33
C ALA A 106 -13.52 3.16 16.43
N PRO A 107 -13.13 2.00 15.85
CA PRO A 107 -12.00 1.79 14.93
C PRO A 107 -12.38 2.12 13.47
N THR A 108 -11.51 2.90 12.81
CA THR A 108 -11.60 3.22 11.38
C THR A 108 -10.23 3.09 10.74
N ASP A 109 -10.19 2.65 9.48
CA ASP A 109 -9.00 2.67 8.64
C ASP A 109 -9.25 3.53 7.40
N ILE A 110 -8.32 4.44 7.09
CA ILE A 110 -8.25 5.18 5.83
C ILE A 110 -7.05 4.64 5.07
N HIS A 111 -7.24 4.30 3.79
CA HIS A 111 -6.18 3.75 2.95
C HIS A 111 -5.99 4.61 1.71
N VAL A 112 -4.75 4.92 1.34
CA VAL A 112 -4.42 5.56 0.06
C VAL A 112 -3.40 4.68 -0.63
N PHE A 113 -3.82 4.01 -1.72
CA PHE A 113 -3.02 3.02 -2.44
C PHE A 113 -2.86 3.42 -3.88
N LYS A 114 -1.74 3.03 -4.50
CA LYS A 114 -1.54 3.19 -5.94
C LYS A 114 -2.67 2.49 -6.69
N ASP A 115 -3.12 3.09 -7.77
CA ASP A 115 -4.19 2.54 -8.59
C ASP A 115 -3.82 1.13 -9.11
N GLY A 116 -4.82 0.27 -9.18
CA GLY A 116 -4.63 -1.16 -9.48
C GLY A 116 -4.12 -2.01 -8.31
N ILE A 117 -3.84 -1.42 -7.13
CA ILE A 117 -3.47 -2.16 -5.91
C ILE A 117 -4.59 -2.05 -4.88
N ARG A 118 -5.20 -3.19 -4.52
CA ARG A 118 -6.17 -3.23 -3.43
C ARG A 118 -5.43 -3.21 -2.08
N PRO A 119 -5.92 -2.49 -1.07
CA PRO A 119 -5.38 -2.50 0.31
C PRO A 119 -5.70 -3.80 1.07
N LEU A 120 -5.41 -4.93 0.43
CA LEU A 120 -5.63 -6.29 0.88
C LEU A 120 -4.30 -7.04 0.79
N TRP A 121 -3.97 -7.80 1.82
CA TRP A 121 -2.86 -8.75 1.85
C TRP A 121 -2.89 -9.81 0.72
N GLU A 122 -4.04 -10.21 0.19
CA GLU A 122 -4.12 -11.15 -0.95
C GLU A 122 -3.79 -10.51 -2.30
N ASP A 123 -3.77 -9.18 -2.39
CA ASP A 123 -3.39 -8.50 -3.63
C ASP A 123 -2.02 -8.97 -4.11
N SER A 124 -1.88 -9.15 -5.42
CA SER A 124 -0.64 -9.65 -6.03
C SER A 124 0.58 -8.78 -5.72
N HIS A 125 0.36 -7.50 -5.46
CA HIS A 125 1.39 -6.53 -5.10
C HIS A 125 1.75 -6.58 -3.62
N ASN A 126 0.83 -7.00 -2.74
CA ASN A 126 1.02 -7.00 -1.30
C ASN A 126 1.43 -8.37 -0.74
N ARG A 127 1.05 -9.48 -1.38
CA ARG A 127 1.21 -10.84 -0.80
C ARG A 127 2.64 -11.24 -0.43
N ARG A 128 3.65 -10.66 -1.09
CA ARG A 128 5.10 -10.88 -0.81
C ARG A 128 5.76 -9.72 -0.07
N GLY A 129 4.95 -8.74 0.30
CA GLY A 129 5.35 -7.50 0.90
C GLY A 129 5.28 -7.50 2.42
N GLY A 130 5.29 -6.29 2.96
CA GLY A 130 5.05 -6.04 4.37
C GLY A 130 4.72 -4.59 4.61
N LYS A 131 4.68 -4.21 5.89
CA LYS A 131 4.39 -2.84 6.28
C LYS A 131 5.30 -2.35 7.39
N TRP A 132 5.75 -1.11 7.25
CA TRP A 132 6.27 -0.31 8.36
C TRP A 132 5.10 0.29 9.15
N MET A 133 5.24 0.37 10.47
CA MET A 133 4.23 0.88 11.39
C MET A 133 4.84 1.91 12.33
N VAL A 134 4.19 3.07 12.39
CA VAL A 134 4.48 4.16 13.33
C VAL A 134 3.25 4.36 14.21
N ARG A 135 3.37 4.00 15.49
CA ARG A 135 2.34 4.30 16.50
C ARG A 135 2.44 5.75 16.88
N LEU A 136 1.33 6.46 16.95
CA LEU A 136 1.26 7.89 17.24
C LEU A 136 0.28 8.17 18.38
N ARG A 137 0.65 9.14 19.21
CA ARG A 137 -0.32 9.78 20.10
C ARG A 137 -1.30 10.62 19.27
N LYS A 138 -2.58 10.55 19.64
CA LYS A 138 -3.69 11.19 18.90
C LYS A 138 -3.48 12.64 18.45
N PRO A 139 -2.89 13.54 19.28
CA PRO A 139 -2.68 14.93 18.85
C PRO A 139 -1.77 15.09 17.63
N LEU A 140 -0.87 14.13 17.38
CA LEU A 140 0.07 14.16 16.27
C LEU A 140 -0.52 13.57 14.98
N THR A 141 -1.56 12.74 15.09
CA THR A 141 -2.08 11.92 13.99
C THR A 141 -2.42 12.73 12.74
N ALA A 142 -3.16 13.84 12.88
CA ALA A 142 -3.63 14.61 11.73
C ALA A 142 -2.47 15.20 10.91
N ARG A 143 -1.51 15.84 11.59
CA ARG A 143 -0.32 16.42 10.95
C ARG A 143 0.54 15.34 10.29
N MET A 144 0.83 14.27 11.01
CA MET A 144 1.73 13.21 10.53
C MET A 144 1.11 12.44 9.35
N TRP A 145 -0.22 12.26 9.37
CA TRP A 145 -0.96 11.68 8.25
C TRP A 145 -0.87 12.55 6.99
N GLU A 146 -1.09 13.86 7.12
CA GLU A 146 -0.97 14.80 6.00
C GLU A 146 0.45 14.81 5.43
N GLN A 147 1.46 14.90 6.30
CA GLN A 147 2.87 14.86 5.90
C GLN A 147 3.22 13.57 5.16
N LEU A 148 2.73 12.43 5.64
CA LEU A 148 2.93 11.15 4.96
C LEU A 148 2.26 11.11 3.59
N LEU A 149 1.02 11.58 3.49
CA LEU A 149 0.30 11.61 2.21
C LEU A 149 1.05 12.47 1.19
N MET A 150 1.48 13.68 1.57
CA MET A 150 2.25 14.56 0.69
C MET A 150 3.57 13.91 0.24
N ALA A 151 4.30 13.27 1.16
CA ALA A 151 5.54 12.58 0.82
C ALA A 151 5.32 11.41 -0.16
N VAL A 152 4.19 10.70 -0.05
CA VAL A 152 3.86 9.58 -0.94
C VAL A 152 3.39 10.07 -2.31
N VAL A 153 2.41 10.97 -2.38
CA VAL A 153 1.89 11.45 -3.67
C VAL A 153 2.92 12.29 -4.43
N GLY A 154 3.85 12.92 -3.71
CA GLY A 154 4.99 13.63 -4.28
C GLY A 154 6.20 12.74 -4.58
N GLU A 155 6.09 11.41 -4.42
CA GLU A 155 7.16 10.42 -4.65
C GLU A 155 8.49 10.77 -3.95
N GLN A 156 8.42 11.31 -2.72
CA GLN A 156 9.58 11.79 -1.98
C GLN A 156 10.27 10.72 -1.12
N LEU A 157 9.62 9.58 -0.92
CA LEU A 157 10.19 8.46 -0.18
C LEU A 157 11.27 7.77 -1.01
N GLU A 158 12.37 7.36 -0.36
CA GLU A 158 13.36 6.50 -1.02
C GLU A 158 12.73 5.12 -1.27
N GLY A 159 12.81 4.66 -2.52
CA GLY A 159 12.12 3.44 -2.93
C GLY A 159 10.62 3.62 -3.13
N ALA A 160 10.15 4.80 -3.55
CA ALA A 160 8.73 5.08 -3.76
C ALA A 160 8.07 4.08 -4.74
N GLU A 161 8.82 3.53 -5.69
CA GLU A 161 8.38 2.46 -6.60
C GLU A 161 7.98 1.16 -5.87
N GLU A 162 8.61 0.87 -4.73
CA GLU A 162 8.28 -0.28 -3.87
C GLU A 162 7.05 -0.02 -3.00
N VAL A 163 6.67 1.23 -2.77
CA VAL A 163 5.51 1.60 -1.95
C VAL A 163 4.22 1.25 -2.69
N CYS A 164 3.39 0.42 -2.05
CA CYS A 164 2.06 0.07 -2.54
C CYS A 164 1.00 1.08 -2.10
N GLY A 165 1.12 1.58 -0.87
CA GLY A 165 0.17 2.52 -0.29
C GLY A 165 0.41 2.76 1.19
N VAL A 166 -0.44 3.61 1.77
CA VAL A 166 -0.40 3.98 3.18
C VAL A 166 -1.76 3.82 3.85
N VAL A 167 -1.73 3.55 5.15
CA VAL A 167 -2.94 3.35 5.97
C VAL A 167 -2.84 4.18 7.23
N LEU A 168 -3.88 4.95 7.52
CA LEU A 168 -4.14 5.51 8.85
C LEU A 168 -5.15 4.62 9.57
N SER A 169 -4.72 3.99 10.66
CA SER A 169 -5.56 3.19 11.54
C SER A 169 -5.89 3.96 12.81
N VAL A 170 -7.10 4.51 12.87
CA VAL A 170 -7.64 5.19 14.07
C VAL A 170 -8.13 4.16 15.07
N ARG A 171 -7.63 4.19 16.31
CA ARG A 171 -8.03 3.26 17.39
C ARG A 171 -8.39 4.03 18.66
N PHE A 172 -8.76 3.33 19.72
CA PHE A 172 -9.17 3.97 20.98
C PHE A 172 -8.00 4.60 21.74
N GLY A 173 -6.86 3.90 21.82
CA GLY A 173 -5.67 4.39 22.55
C GLY A 173 -4.76 5.26 21.68
N GLU A 174 -4.04 4.60 20.78
CA GLU A 174 -3.08 5.22 19.85
C GLU A 174 -3.53 4.99 18.40
N ASP A 175 -3.14 5.90 17.50
CA ASP A 175 -3.37 5.71 16.08
C ASP A 175 -2.10 5.16 15.43
N ILE A 176 -2.24 4.48 14.29
CA ILE A 176 -1.11 3.81 13.65
C ILE A 176 -1.06 4.24 12.20
N LEU A 177 0.07 4.82 11.78
CA LEU A 177 0.40 4.99 10.36
C LEU A 177 1.11 3.75 9.87
N SER A 178 0.66 3.20 8.75
CA SER A 178 1.33 2.07 8.09
C SER A 178 1.72 2.43 6.67
N ILE A 179 2.92 2.03 6.25
CA ILE A 179 3.40 2.16 4.87
C ILE A 179 3.63 0.76 4.33
N TRP A 180 2.91 0.37 3.29
CA TRP A 180 2.94 -0.96 2.70
C TRP A 180 3.90 -0.96 1.52
N ASN A 181 4.74 -1.99 1.43
CA ASN A 181 5.72 -2.14 0.36
C ASN A 181 5.66 -3.53 -0.27
N ARG A 182 6.02 -3.64 -1.54
CA ARG A 182 5.81 -4.82 -2.39
C ARG A 182 6.65 -6.03 -1.99
N SER A 183 7.87 -5.81 -1.48
CA SER A 183 8.82 -6.88 -1.17
C SER A 183 9.37 -6.81 0.27
N ALA A 184 9.07 -7.81 1.08
CA ALA A 184 9.62 -7.95 2.44
C ALA A 184 11.11 -8.38 2.52
N PRO A 185 11.65 -9.28 1.66
CA PRO A 185 12.99 -9.83 1.87
C PRO A 185 14.16 -8.89 1.53
N HIS A 186 13.95 -7.77 0.83
CA HIS A 186 15.02 -6.84 0.48
C HIS A 186 15.39 -5.93 1.65
N SER A 187 16.27 -6.40 2.54
CA SER A 187 16.69 -5.69 3.76
C SER A 187 17.16 -4.26 3.49
N LEU A 188 18.03 -4.04 2.50
CA LEU A 188 18.55 -2.70 2.18
C LEU A 188 17.45 -1.73 1.72
N ALA A 189 16.56 -2.17 0.83
CA ALA A 189 15.46 -1.32 0.34
C ALA A 189 14.48 -1.00 1.46
N ARG A 190 14.14 -2.00 2.27
CA ARG A 190 13.27 -1.84 3.45
C ARG A 190 13.88 -0.85 4.45
N ASP A 191 15.18 -0.91 4.65
CA ASP A 191 15.92 -0.07 5.59
C ASP A 191 16.00 1.38 5.10
N ARG A 192 16.28 1.60 3.80
CA ARG A 192 16.22 2.94 3.18
C ARG A 192 14.84 3.56 3.26
N LEU A 193 13.79 2.77 2.98
CA LEU A 193 12.42 3.22 3.12
C LEU A 193 12.11 3.62 4.57
N CYS A 194 12.57 2.85 5.56
CA CYS A 194 12.43 3.19 6.98
C CYS A 194 13.07 4.54 7.31
N ASP A 195 14.33 4.73 6.92
CA ASP A 195 15.09 5.95 7.19
C ASP A 195 14.44 7.16 6.48
N SER A 196 13.91 6.95 5.28
CA SER A 196 13.16 7.98 4.53
C SER A 196 11.83 8.34 5.18
N ILE A 197 11.05 7.37 5.67
CA ILE A 197 9.82 7.62 6.44
C ILE A 197 10.15 8.43 7.70
N ARG A 198 11.19 8.02 8.45
CA ARG A 198 11.65 8.70 9.67
C ARG A 198 12.00 10.16 9.39
N LYS A 199 12.74 10.43 8.31
CA LYS A 199 13.11 11.77 7.86
C LYS A 199 11.89 12.64 7.54
N HIS A 200 10.97 12.16 6.69
CA HIS A 200 9.82 12.95 6.25
C HIS A 200 8.80 13.22 7.36
N LEU A 201 8.69 12.29 8.32
CA LEU A 201 7.86 12.46 9.49
C LEU A 201 8.56 13.24 10.62
N GLY A 202 9.85 13.59 10.47
CA GLY A 202 10.60 14.29 11.50
C GLY A 202 10.70 13.50 12.81
N LEU A 203 10.73 12.17 12.73
CA LEU A 203 10.77 11.30 13.90
C LEU A 203 12.19 11.29 14.50
N PRO A 204 12.34 11.39 15.83
CA PRO A 204 13.63 11.25 16.48
C PRO A 204 14.31 9.91 16.16
N PRO A 205 15.65 9.82 16.17
CA PRO A 205 16.35 8.56 15.98
C PRO A 205 15.96 7.46 16.98
N SER A 206 15.54 7.84 18.19
CA SER A 206 15.06 6.92 19.22
C SER A 206 13.62 6.44 19.00
N TYR A 207 12.89 6.99 18.03
CA TYR A 207 11.51 6.62 17.78
C TYR A 207 11.43 5.25 17.12
N THR A 208 10.82 4.32 17.84
CA THR A 208 10.66 2.94 17.40
C THR A 208 9.70 2.83 16.21
N MET A 209 10.14 2.13 15.18
CA MET A 209 9.31 1.72 14.05
C MET A 209 9.26 0.20 13.98
N GLU A 210 8.10 -0.33 13.63
CA GLU A 210 7.88 -1.77 13.57
C GLU A 210 7.64 -2.22 12.13
N TYR A 211 8.29 -3.30 11.69
CA TYR A 211 8.01 -3.92 10.41
C TYR A 211 7.28 -5.24 10.60
N LYS A 212 6.30 -5.53 9.74
CA LYS A 212 5.70 -6.87 9.70
C LYS A 212 5.47 -7.32 8.26
N PRO A 213 6.04 -8.47 7.85
CA PRO A 213 5.67 -9.13 6.60
C PRO A 213 4.18 -9.49 6.55
N HIS A 214 3.57 -9.39 5.38
CA HIS A 214 2.15 -9.72 5.21
C HIS A 214 1.88 -11.22 5.38
N ASP A 215 2.82 -12.09 4.99
CA ASP A 215 2.74 -13.55 5.20
C ASP A 215 2.81 -13.97 6.68
N ALA A 216 3.54 -13.23 7.50
CA ALA A 216 3.56 -13.43 8.95
C ALA A 216 2.19 -13.03 9.55
N SER A 217 1.55 -11.99 9.01
CA SER A 217 0.20 -11.56 9.41
C SER A 217 -0.87 -12.56 8.96
N LEU A 218 -0.76 -13.06 7.71
CA LEU A 218 -1.03 -14.45 7.25
C LEU A 218 -1.28 -15.44 8.37
N LYS A 219 -0.15 -15.93 8.87
CA LYS A 219 -0.04 -17.13 9.69
C LYS A 219 -0.58 -16.94 11.11
N ASP A 220 -0.46 -15.75 11.69
CA ASP A 220 -0.85 -15.49 13.08
C ASP A 220 -2.18 -14.73 13.24
N HIS A 221 -2.88 -14.45 12.13
CA HIS A 221 -4.12 -13.66 12.08
C HIS A 221 -4.02 -12.32 12.83
N SER A 222 -2.82 -11.73 12.89
CA SER A 222 -2.56 -10.50 13.63
C SER A 222 -1.89 -9.45 12.76
N SER A 223 -2.44 -8.24 12.75
CA SER A 223 -1.82 -7.11 12.05
C SER A 223 -0.69 -6.42 12.82
N TYR A 224 -0.60 -6.61 14.14
CA TYR A 224 0.21 -5.75 15.02
C TYR A 224 1.00 -6.49 16.11
N ARG A 225 0.93 -7.83 16.17
CA ARG A 225 1.75 -8.67 17.08
C ARG A 225 2.94 -9.26 16.32
N ASN A 226 3.99 -9.66 17.04
CA ASN A 226 5.16 -10.36 16.48
C ASN A 226 5.87 -9.57 15.38
N THR A 227 6.04 -8.27 15.61
CA THR A 227 6.65 -7.34 14.67
C THR A 227 8.17 -7.28 14.85
N TRP A 228 8.89 -7.02 13.77
CA TRP A 228 10.33 -6.72 13.84
C TRP A 228 10.53 -5.29 14.26
N VAL A 229 11.09 -5.10 15.45
CA VAL A 229 11.31 -3.78 16.04
C VAL A 229 12.61 -3.20 15.50
N ARG A 230 12.57 -1.96 15.03
CA ARG A 230 13.75 -1.16 14.71
C ARG A 230 13.75 0.09 15.60
N THR A 231 14.74 0.17 16.48
CA THR A 231 15.11 1.36 17.25
C THR A 231 16.05 2.19 16.42
#